data_AF-A0A382AJB4-F1
#
_entry.id   AF-A0A382AJB4-F1
#
_cell.length_a   1.000
_cell.length_b   1.000
_cell.length_c   1.000
_cell.angle_alpha   90.00
_cell.angle_beta   90.00
_cell.angle_gamma   90.00
#
_symmetry.space_group_name_H-M   'P 1'
#
loop_
_entity.id
_entity.type
_entity.pdbx_description
1 polymer ?
#
loop_
_entity_poly.entity_id
_entity_poly.type
_entity_poly.pdbx_seq_one_letter_code
_entity_poly.pdbx_strand_id
1 'polypeptide(L)'
;MKNFLQKIIILINIFILIYYSIQLLVFTDEFTLQNFGFYNHAIAGLSEILGILLLCLSIGLIFILIKGLQFQFALLFTIFLFEGLVALNLWRYVITNSPGETNIQVITNNAILFSLASISMLFLLVYKK
;
A
#
# COMPACT_ATOMS: atom_id res chain seq x y z
N MET A 1 18.56 -1.05 20.14
CA MET A 1 17.16 -0.53 20.13
C MET A 1 16.75 0.04 18.77
N LYS A 2 17.48 0.99 18.18
CA LYS A 2 17.18 1.58 16.84
C LYS A 2 16.96 0.54 15.72
N ASN A 3 17.88 -0.41 15.55
CA ASN A 3 17.76 -1.46 14.51
C ASN A 3 16.57 -2.40 14.71
N PHE A 4 16.12 -2.62 15.95
CA PHE A 4 14.98 -3.49 16.23
C PHE A 4 13.67 -2.79 15.84
N LEU A 5 13.51 -1.52 16.23
CA LEU A 5 12.35 -0.70 15.85
C LEU A 5 12.26 -0.55 14.33
N GLN A 6 13.37 -0.28 13.64
CA GLN A 6 13.40 -0.18 12.17
C GLN A 6 12.92 -1.47 11.51
N LYS A 7 13.38 -2.64 11.98
CA LYS A 7 12.94 -3.95 11.46
C LYS A 7 11.44 -4.18 11.68
N ILE A 8 10.91 -3.81 12.85
CA ILE A 8 9.47 -3.90 13.13
C ILE A 8 8.68 -3.02 12.15
N ILE A 9 9.10 -1.77 11.93
CA ILE A 9 8.42 -0.87 11.01
C ILE A 9 8.45 -1.43 9.59
N ILE A 10 9.59 -1.92 9.13
CA ILE A 10 9.70 -2.56 7.81
C ILE A 10 8.75 -3.77 7.70
N LEU A 11 8.69 -4.62 8.73
CA LEU A 11 7.78 -5.78 8.76
C LEU A 11 6.31 -5.38 8.70
N ILE A 12 5.91 -4.35 9.45
CA ILE A 12 4.52 -3.83 9.43
C ILE A 12 4.16 -3.37 8.01
N ASN A 13 5.03 -2.60 7.35
CA ASN A 13 4.76 -2.13 5.99
C ASN A 13 4.75 -3.27 4.97
N ILE A 14 5.62 -4.28 5.12
CA ILE A 14 5.57 -5.49 4.29
C ILE A 14 4.19 -6.14 4.41
N PHE A 15 3.69 -6.33 5.64
CA PHE A 15 2.39 -6.94 5.86
C PHE A 15 1.25 -6.13 5.22
N ILE A 16 1.26 -4.80 5.37
CA ILE A 16 0.27 -3.91 4.76
C ILE A 16 0.29 -4.02 3.23
N LEU A 17 1.47 -3.93 2.61
CA LEU A 17 1.62 -4.00 1.16
C LEU A 17 1.19 -5.36 0.60
N ILE A 18 1.57 -6.46 1.28
CA ILE A 18 1.15 -7.81 0.89
C ILE A 18 -0.36 -7.98 1.04
N TYR A 19 -0.94 -7.49 2.14
CA TYR A 19 -2.38 -7.57 2.36
C TYR A 19 -3.18 -6.94 1.21
N TYR A 20 -2.85 -5.70 0.83
CA TYR A 20 -3.53 -5.03 -0.28
C TYR A 20 -3.18 -5.62 -1.65
N SER A 21 -1.95 -6.10 -1.83
CA SER A 21 -1.56 -6.82 -3.05
C SER A 21 -2.45 -8.04 -3.27
N ILE A 22 -2.60 -8.89 -2.25
CA ILE A 22 -3.45 -10.08 -2.31
C ILE A 22 -4.90 -9.68 -2.57
N GLN A 23 -5.43 -8.66 -1.88
CA GLN A 23 -6.81 -8.21 -2.10
C GLN A 23 -7.05 -7.78 -3.55
N LEU A 24 -6.13 -7.02 -4.15
CA LEU A 24 -6.27 -6.54 -5.52
C LEU A 24 -6.13 -7.66 -6.56
N LEU A 25 -5.27 -8.65 -6.30
CA LEU A 25 -5.10 -9.82 -7.17
C LEU A 25 -6.33 -10.74 -7.11
N VAL A 26 -6.80 -11.07 -5.89
CA VAL A 26 -8.01 -11.89 -5.71
C VAL A 26 -9.24 -11.21 -6.29
N PHE A 27 -9.37 -9.88 -6.11
CA PHE A 27 -10.43 -9.10 -6.73
C PHE A 27 -10.45 -9.28 -8.25
N THR A 28 -9.28 -9.30 -8.91
CA THR A 28 -9.18 -9.49 -10.36
C THR A 28 -9.70 -10.87 -10.79
N ASP A 29 -9.34 -11.91 -10.04
CA ASP A 29 -9.79 -13.29 -10.31
C ASP A 29 -11.32 -13.43 -10.15
N GLU A 30 -11.87 -12.94 -9.04
CA GLU A 30 -13.32 -12.96 -8.77
C GLU A 30 -14.09 -12.20 -9.86
N PHE A 31 -13.52 -11.08 -10.31
CA PHE A 31 -14.13 -10.22 -11.30
C PHE A 31 -14.17 -10.86 -12.70
N THR A 32 -13.11 -11.58 -13.06
CA THR A 32 -13.03 -12.34 -14.32
C THR A 32 -14.03 -13.48 -14.34
N LEU A 33 -14.19 -14.20 -13.21
CA LEU A 33 -15.14 -15.30 -13.08
C LEU A 33 -16.61 -14.84 -13.18
N GLN A 34 -16.93 -13.63 -12.73
CA GLN A 34 -18.28 -13.06 -12.76
C GLN A 34 -18.66 -12.41 -14.10
N ASN A 35 -17.73 -12.34 -15.06
CA ASN A 35 -17.98 -11.96 -16.46
C ASN A 35 -18.65 -10.57 -16.62
N PHE A 36 -18.20 -9.61 -15.81
CA PHE A 36 -18.65 -8.22 -15.95
C PHE A 36 -18.12 -7.60 -17.25
N GLY A 37 -18.90 -6.69 -17.87
CA GLY A 37 -18.63 -6.17 -19.23
C GLY A 37 -17.27 -5.47 -19.44
N PHE A 38 -17.01 -4.99 -20.66
CA PHE A 38 -15.68 -4.50 -21.10
C PHE A 38 -15.04 -3.42 -20.21
N TYR A 39 -15.79 -2.39 -19.79
CA TYR A 39 -15.29 -1.34 -18.88
C TYR A 39 -14.81 -1.91 -17.54
N ASN A 40 -15.53 -2.91 -17.08
CA ASN A 40 -15.31 -3.59 -15.84
C ASN A 40 -14.02 -4.45 -15.94
N HIS A 41 -13.76 -5.06 -17.09
CA HIS A 41 -12.52 -5.82 -17.34
C HIS A 41 -11.24 -4.93 -17.33
N ALA A 42 -11.35 -3.67 -17.76
CA ALA A 42 -10.24 -2.72 -17.69
C ALA A 42 -9.90 -2.31 -16.24
N ILE A 43 -10.93 -2.17 -15.39
CA ILE A 43 -10.75 -1.90 -13.95
C ILE A 43 -10.08 -3.10 -13.26
N ALA A 44 -10.49 -4.32 -13.60
CA ALA A 44 -9.84 -5.53 -13.10
C ALA A 44 -8.36 -5.60 -13.52
N GLY A 45 -8.05 -5.36 -14.79
CA GLY A 45 -6.65 -5.32 -15.25
C GLY A 45 -5.81 -4.24 -14.57
N LEU A 46 -6.39 -3.06 -14.27
CA LEU A 46 -5.70 -2.03 -13.50
C LEU A 46 -5.46 -2.45 -12.05
N SER A 47 -6.45 -3.12 -11.43
CA SER A 47 -6.32 -3.70 -10.08
C SER A 47 -5.19 -4.72 -10.03
N GLU A 48 -5.09 -5.60 -11.02
CA GLU A 48 -4.02 -6.60 -11.13
C GLU A 48 -2.64 -5.95 -11.17
N ILE A 49 -2.44 -4.97 -12.08
CA ILE A 49 -1.17 -4.25 -12.21
C ILE A 49 -0.80 -3.55 -10.89
N LEU A 50 -1.77 -2.92 -10.23
CA LEU A 50 -1.55 -2.29 -8.92
C LEU A 50 -1.19 -3.33 -7.84
N GLY A 51 -1.87 -4.48 -7.82
CA GLY A 51 -1.56 -5.59 -6.93
C GLY A 51 -0.13 -6.10 -7.11
N ILE A 52 0.31 -6.29 -8.36
CA ILE A 52 1.69 -6.68 -8.69
C ILE A 52 2.69 -5.61 -8.24
N LEU A 53 2.38 -4.32 -8.46
CA LEU A 53 3.24 -3.22 -8.04
C LEU A 53 3.46 -3.21 -6.52
N LEU A 54 2.38 -3.40 -5.75
CA LEU A 54 2.47 -3.53 -4.28
C LEU A 54 3.31 -4.74 -3.87
N LEU A 55 3.16 -5.87 -4.57
CA LEU A 55 3.99 -7.05 -4.34
C LEU A 55 5.46 -6.74 -4.58
N CYS A 56 5.80 -6.08 -5.68
CA CYS A 56 7.17 -5.66 -5.99
C CYS A 56 7.77 -4.76 -4.90
N LEU A 57 7.01 -3.77 -4.41
CA LEU A 57 7.46 -2.91 -3.31
C LEU A 57 7.69 -3.70 -2.01
N SER A 58 6.81 -4.67 -1.71
CA SER A 58 6.96 -5.54 -0.54
C SER A 58 8.21 -6.42 -0.62
N ILE A 59 8.51 -6.98 -1.80
CA ILE A 59 9.73 -7.76 -2.04
C ILE A 59 10.97 -6.87 -1.89
N GLY A 60 10.89 -5.62 -2.36
CA GLY A 60 11.93 -4.63 -2.15
C GLY A 60 12.22 -4.43 -0.66
N LEU A 61 11.19 -4.27 0.17
CA LEU A 61 11.35 -4.16 1.63
C LEU A 61 11.90 -5.44 2.28
N ILE A 62 11.51 -6.63 1.80
CA ILE A 62 12.10 -7.90 2.26
C ILE A 62 13.61 -7.90 1.99
N PHE A 63 14.05 -7.40 0.83
CA PHE A 63 15.48 -7.30 0.52
C PHE A 63 16.21 -6.34 1.46
N ILE A 64 15.58 -5.24 1.88
CA ILE A 64 16.12 -4.33 2.91
C ILE A 64 16.34 -5.05 4.24
N LEU A 65 15.47 -5.98 4.65
CA LEU A 65 15.67 -6.74 5.89
C LEU A 65 16.95 -7.61 5.86
N ILE A 66 17.35 -8.08 4.67
CA ILE A 66 18.51 -8.94 4.47
C ILE A 66 19.80 -8.11 4.32
N LYS A 67 19.77 -7.09 3.45
CA LYS A 67 20.97 -6.29 3.10
C LYS A 67 21.17 -5.06 3.98
N GLY A 68 20.16 -4.68 4.77
CA GLY A 68 20.16 -3.47 5.56
C GLY A 68 19.68 -2.24 4.77
N LEU A 69 19.55 -1.13 5.50
CA LEU A 69 18.96 0.12 5.02
C LEU A 69 19.89 0.96 4.12
N GLN A 70 21.18 0.65 4.04
CA GLN A 70 22.17 1.49 3.35
C GLN A 70 21.82 1.67 1.86
N PHE A 71 21.86 2.92 1.39
CA PHE A 71 21.55 3.32 0.00
C PHE A 71 20.12 3.04 -0.52
N GLN A 72 19.20 2.57 0.33
CA GLN A 72 17.81 2.29 -0.06
C GLN A 72 16.87 3.51 0.00
N PHE A 73 17.39 4.75 -0.15
CA PHE A 73 16.57 5.96 0.01
C PHE A 73 15.44 6.03 -1.02
N ALA A 74 15.75 5.79 -2.30
CA ALA A 74 14.77 5.88 -3.37
C ALA A 74 13.57 4.94 -3.14
N LEU A 75 13.82 3.67 -2.78
CA LEU A 75 12.76 2.69 -2.52
C LEU A 75 11.87 3.13 -1.34
N LEU A 76 12.47 3.51 -0.21
CA LEU A 76 11.70 3.97 0.96
C LEU A 76 10.90 5.24 0.66
N PHE A 77 11.49 6.16 -0.11
CA PHE A 77 10.83 7.40 -0.51
C PHE A 77 9.66 7.15 -1.45
N THR A 78 9.82 6.23 -2.42
CA THR A 78 8.73 5.80 -3.30
C THR A 78 7.58 5.20 -2.50
N ILE A 79 7.87 4.32 -1.54
CA ILE A 79 6.81 3.70 -0.73
C ILE A 79 6.12 4.74 0.16
N PHE A 80 6.89 5.61 0.81
CA PHE A 80 6.37 6.74 1.59
C PHE A 80 5.39 7.59 0.77
N LEU A 81 5.80 8.01 -0.43
CA LEU A 81 4.98 8.83 -1.32
C LEU A 81 3.74 8.07 -1.78
N PHE A 82 3.89 6.81 -2.19
CA PHE A 82 2.77 5.99 -2.63
C PHE A 82 1.71 5.88 -1.54
N GLU A 83 2.10 5.44 -0.34
CA GLU A 83 1.17 5.28 0.79
C GLU A 83 0.54 6.61 1.20
N GLY A 84 1.33 7.69 1.20
CA GLY A 84 0.84 9.03 1.54
C GLY A 84 -0.16 9.57 0.53
N LEU A 85 0.10 9.41 -0.77
CA LEU A 85 -0.82 9.85 -1.83
C LEU A 85 -2.11 9.01 -1.84
N VAL A 86 -2.02 7.71 -1.58
CA VAL A 86 -3.21 6.86 -1.41
C VAL A 86 -4.02 7.32 -0.19
N ALA A 87 -3.37 7.57 0.95
CA ALA A 87 -4.05 8.09 2.14
C ALA A 87 -4.78 9.42 1.86
N LEU A 88 -4.10 10.37 1.20
CA LEU A 88 -4.70 11.66 0.84
C LEU A 88 -5.91 11.49 -0.08
N ASN A 89 -5.84 10.58 -1.05
CA ASN A 89 -6.97 10.28 -1.93
C ASN A 89 -8.15 9.66 -1.16
N LEU A 90 -7.89 8.77 -0.20
CA LEU A 90 -8.94 8.21 0.64
C LEU A 90 -9.55 9.26 1.57
N TRP A 91 -8.73 10.12 2.18
CA TRP A 91 -9.23 11.25 2.98
C TRP A 91 -10.08 12.22 2.16
N ARG A 92 -9.76 12.44 0.87
CA ARG A 92 -10.63 13.20 -0.03
C ARG A 92 -12.02 12.59 -0.10
N TYR A 93 -12.16 11.27 -0.24
CA TYR A 93 -13.47 10.60 -0.24
C TYR A 93 -14.19 10.71 1.10
N VAL A 94 -13.46 10.64 2.22
CA VAL A 94 -14.03 10.82 3.57
C VAL A 94 -14.57 12.24 3.76
N ILE A 95 -13.77 13.26 3.46
CA ILE A 95 -14.12 14.68 3.65
C ILE A 95 -15.29 15.09 2.74
N THR A 96 -15.31 14.60 1.50
CA THR A 96 -16.38 14.89 0.54
C THR A 96 -17.61 14.00 0.72
N ASN A 97 -17.58 13.05 1.66
CA ASN A 97 -18.63 12.05 1.86
C ASN A 97 -19.07 11.38 0.55
N SER A 98 -18.10 10.94 -0.25
CA SER A 98 -18.30 10.36 -1.58
C SER A 98 -17.82 8.90 -1.63
N PRO A 99 -18.58 7.95 -1.05
CA PRO A 99 -18.10 6.58 -0.88
C PRO A 99 -18.24 5.68 -2.13
N GLY A 100 -18.93 6.15 -3.17
CA GLY A 100 -19.18 5.37 -4.38
C GLY A 100 -19.96 4.09 -4.06
N GLU A 101 -19.44 2.94 -4.52
CA GLU A 101 -20.01 1.60 -4.25
C GLU A 101 -19.52 0.97 -2.93
N THR A 102 -18.63 1.65 -2.20
CA THR A 102 -18.07 1.15 -0.92
C THR A 102 -18.76 1.83 0.27
N ASN A 103 -18.45 1.39 1.49
CA ASN A 103 -18.88 2.04 2.72
C ASN A 103 -17.87 3.10 3.19
N ILE A 104 -18.35 4.28 3.58
CA ILE A 104 -17.50 5.38 4.09
C ILE A 104 -16.63 4.95 5.29
N GLN A 105 -17.12 4.05 6.14
CA GLN A 105 -16.37 3.51 7.26
C GLN A 105 -15.17 2.68 6.81
N VAL A 106 -15.33 1.88 5.75
CA VAL A 106 -14.26 1.07 5.16
C VAL A 106 -13.19 1.98 4.56
N ILE A 107 -13.61 3.02 3.82
CA ILE A 107 -12.70 4.02 3.26
C ILE A 107 -11.93 4.74 4.38
N THR A 108 -12.61 5.09 5.47
CA THR A 108 -11.99 5.75 6.63
C THR A 108 -10.94 4.87 7.30
N ASN A 109 -11.25 3.58 7.53
CA ASN A 109 -10.31 2.63 8.10
C ASN A 109 -9.05 2.48 7.23
N ASN A 110 -9.23 2.38 5.90
CA ASN A 110 -8.13 2.32 4.95
C ASN A 110 -7.31 3.63 4.93
N ALA A 111 -7.98 4.79 5.00
CA ALA A 111 -7.30 6.10 5.05
C ALA A 111 -6.38 6.21 6.28
N ILE A 112 -6.87 5.77 7.44
CA ILE A 112 -6.08 5.73 8.68
C ILE A 112 -4.89 4.79 8.53
N LEU A 113 -5.12 3.58 7.99
CA LEU A 113 -4.08 2.57 7.87
C LEU A 113 -2.95 3.02 6.91
N PHE A 114 -3.30 3.56 5.74
CA PHE A 114 -2.31 4.13 4.81
C PHE A 114 -1.61 5.38 5.38
N SER A 115 -2.30 6.19 6.18
CA SER A 115 -1.68 7.33 6.87
C SER A 115 -0.61 6.86 7.86
N LEU A 116 -0.92 5.83 8.67
CA LEU A 116 0.03 5.25 9.62
C LEU A 116 1.21 4.58 8.91
N ALA A 117 0.96 3.86 7.82
CA ALA A 117 2.01 3.25 6.99
C ALA A 117 2.98 4.33 6.46
N SER A 118 2.43 5.37 5.82
CA SER A 118 3.23 6.49 5.29
C SER A 118 4.03 7.20 6.38
N ILE A 119 3.44 7.50 7.53
CA ILE A 119 4.16 8.10 8.66
C ILE A 119 5.28 7.19 9.16
N SER A 120 5.07 5.87 9.17
CA SER A 120 6.09 4.91 9.57
C SER A 120 7.25 4.85 8.55
N MET A 121 6.98 4.99 7.25
CA MET A 121 8.01 5.12 6.23
C MET A 121 8.77 6.45 6.33
N LEU A 122 8.07 7.54 6.62
CA LEU A 122 8.71 8.83 6.91
C LEU A 122 9.66 8.73 8.10
N PHE A 123 9.27 8.01 9.15
CA PHE A 123 10.13 7.73 10.28
C PHE A 123 11.40 6.97 9.84
N LEU A 124 11.31 5.95 8.99
CA LEU A 124 12.49 5.25 8.46
C LEU A 124 13.41 6.15 7.62
N LEU A 125 12.84 7.11 6.88
CA LEU A 125 13.60 8.06 6.06
C LEU A 125 14.37 9.07 6.92
N VAL A 126 13.72 9.65 7.93
CA VAL A 126 14.31 10.69 8.79
C VAL A 126 15.25 10.09 9.83
N TYR A 127 14.90 8.92 10.39
CA TYR A 127 15.61 8.28 11.49
C TYR A 127 16.69 7.29 11.02
N LYS A 128 17.11 7.41 9.75
CA LYS A 128 18.15 6.58 9.12
C LYS A 128 19.59 6.90 9.61
N LYS A 129 19.74 7.86 10.53
CA LYS A 129 21.00 8.22 11.21
C LYS A 129 21.25 7.43 12.50
#